data_AF-A0A1U7GSB2-F1
#
_entry.id   AF-A0A1U7GSB2-F1
#
_cell.length_a   1.000
_cell.length_b   1.000
_cell.length_c   1.000
_cell.angle_alpha   90.00
_cell.angle_beta   90.00
_cell.angle_gamma   90.00
#
_symmetry.space_group_name_H-M   'P 1'
#
loop_
_entity.id
_entity.type
_entity.pdbx_description
1 polymer ?
#
loop_
_entity_poly.entity_id
_entity_poly.type
_entity_poly.pdbx_seq_one_letter_code
_entity_poly.pdbx_strand_id
1 'polypeptide(L)'
;MRIALLGWDLDREAVGAVARLGADVVAFTRWFPGEPEREAHPGWLEVRCPHQIGGEPRDEAVAFGVAAVRAASTSGLGSDFDVVHALDWRTRPAAGELAARGGGRAIVIASDRAEDQDADDAGCGPRPPDAWFCDHPWGAERRRSRLGPGRARVASIPTQAGLAFWADREGPRDAPAEGPCVVVALREGVRVSPRAVAWGLKRARAQAPGLVAAAFGIGPVGERLRRLLKADGLLSARWGETCEPGVGRWNGAVSQAAALATPAEILVDDPSARAAWLLGTPAVSVAGRDPGAIAREVLTGLFDRERREADVRLGAALEARRIEPDAVAAAWLRAYRRLRERPRPAEPPRPSPSPTPFPELRSRLTLTPLSPREALASWSVRPDDWRVALDWLGPEAVRAVLAIRLFDVTDAAFDGLNAHSTSDVDVGLAETSRTIALPFDGRSLAACLGVRSRWGYFHPLTHCRICHLPREGLAPAPAPPVRRLSATPRRPGP
;
A
#
# COMPACT_ATOMS: atom_id res chain seq x y z
N MET A 1 -17.36 -11.74 -6.51
CA MET A 1 -16.26 -11.20 -5.68
C MET A 1 -16.36 -9.70 -5.76
N ARG A 2 -16.41 -9.02 -4.62
CA ARG A 2 -16.57 -7.57 -4.54
C ARG A 2 -15.20 -6.90 -4.33
N ILE A 3 -14.82 -6.01 -5.23
CA ILE A 3 -13.46 -5.46 -5.32
C ILE A 3 -13.54 -3.94 -5.23
N ALA A 4 -12.77 -3.37 -4.30
CA ALA A 4 -12.45 -1.95 -4.31
C ALA A 4 -11.13 -1.74 -5.06
N LEU A 5 -11.15 -0.99 -6.16
CA LEU A 5 -9.95 -0.54 -6.86
C LEU A 5 -9.73 0.94 -6.54
N LEU A 6 -8.56 1.31 -6.05
CA LEU A 6 -8.24 2.70 -5.71
C LEU A 6 -7.11 3.16 -6.61
N GLY A 7 -7.36 4.17 -7.45
CA GLY A 7 -6.36 4.73 -8.35
C GLY A 7 -6.36 6.25 -8.28
N TRP A 8 -5.19 6.87 -8.17
CA TRP A 8 -5.04 8.32 -8.23
C TRP A 8 -5.46 8.85 -9.59
N ASP A 9 -4.97 8.17 -10.62
CA ASP A 9 -5.39 8.28 -12.01
C ASP A 9 -5.90 6.92 -12.45
N LEU A 10 -7.21 6.76 -12.39
CA LEU A 10 -7.86 5.49 -12.64
C LEU A 10 -7.77 5.12 -14.13
N ASP A 11 -7.11 4.00 -14.40
CA ASP A 11 -7.16 3.35 -15.71
C ASP A 11 -8.52 2.66 -15.88
N ARG A 12 -9.46 3.36 -16.52
CA ARG A 12 -10.83 2.87 -16.76
C ARG A 12 -10.86 1.60 -17.62
N GLU A 13 -9.88 1.41 -18.50
CA GLU A 13 -9.81 0.21 -19.34
C GLU A 13 -9.46 -1.01 -18.50
N ALA A 14 -8.45 -0.89 -17.62
CA ALA A 14 -8.10 -1.95 -16.68
C ALA A 14 -9.25 -2.27 -15.70
N VAL A 15 -9.95 -1.26 -15.19
CA VAL A 15 -11.11 -1.45 -14.30
C VAL A 15 -12.25 -2.16 -15.04
N GLY A 16 -12.59 -1.69 -16.25
CA GLY A 16 -13.61 -2.29 -17.09
C GLY A 16 -13.28 -3.74 -17.46
N ALA A 17 -12.00 -4.05 -17.71
CA ALA A 17 -11.55 -5.42 -17.97
C ALA A 17 -11.80 -6.35 -16.76
N VAL A 18 -11.55 -5.88 -15.54
CA VAL A 18 -11.87 -6.65 -14.32
C VAL A 18 -13.38 -6.88 -14.19
N ALA A 19 -14.20 -5.85 -14.46
CA ALA A 19 -15.66 -5.93 -14.39
C ALA A 19 -16.24 -6.90 -15.45
N ARG A 20 -15.75 -6.87 -16.69
CA ARG A 20 -16.16 -7.79 -17.77
C ARG A 20 -15.96 -9.26 -17.43
N LEU A 21 -15.00 -9.57 -16.57
CA LEU A 21 -14.74 -10.92 -16.06
C LEU A 21 -15.66 -11.33 -14.90
N GLY A 22 -16.70 -10.53 -14.59
CA GLY A 22 -17.76 -10.87 -13.63
C GLY A 22 -17.48 -10.46 -12.18
N ALA A 23 -16.51 -9.57 -11.95
CA ALA A 23 -16.30 -8.98 -10.62
C ALA A 23 -17.26 -7.81 -10.38
N ASP A 24 -17.76 -7.68 -9.14
CA ASP A 24 -18.47 -6.48 -8.70
C ASP A 24 -17.42 -5.44 -8.28
N VAL A 25 -17.22 -4.40 -9.08
CA VAL A 25 -16.13 -3.44 -8.91
C VAL A 25 -16.65 -2.07 -8.51
N VAL A 26 -16.09 -1.54 -7.42
CA VAL A 26 -16.22 -0.13 -7.04
C VAL A 26 -14.84 0.51 -7.15
N ALA A 27 -14.69 1.47 -8.05
CA ALA A 27 -13.42 2.15 -8.27
C ALA A 27 -13.44 3.54 -7.64
N PHE A 28 -12.44 3.85 -6.82
CA PHE A 28 -12.26 5.14 -6.17
C PHE A 28 -11.15 5.91 -6.86
N THR A 29 -11.42 7.15 -7.24
CA THR A 29 -10.47 8.01 -7.95
C THR A 29 -10.55 9.46 -7.48
N ARG A 30 -9.54 10.28 -7.82
CA ARG A 30 -9.54 11.71 -7.54
C ARG A 30 -10.72 12.41 -8.22
N TRP A 31 -11.21 13.48 -7.60
CA TRP A 31 -12.30 14.31 -8.11
C TRP A 31 -11.77 15.65 -8.58
N PHE A 32 -12.35 16.19 -9.67
CA PHE A 32 -12.11 17.55 -10.13
C PHE A 32 -13.40 18.39 -10.16
N PRO A 33 -13.30 19.72 -9.96
CA PRO A 33 -14.44 20.61 -10.10
C PRO A 33 -15.15 20.46 -11.45
N GLY A 34 -16.47 20.26 -11.43
CA GLY A 34 -17.30 20.07 -12.62
C GLY A 34 -17.54 18.61 -13.00
N GLU A 35 -16.88 17.65 -12.35
CA GLU A 35 -17.12 16.22 -12.58
C GLU A 35 -18.17 15.66 -11.59
N PRO A 36 -19.00 14.69 -12.02
CA PRO A 36 -19.93 14.03 -11.12
C PRO A 36 -19.18 13.15 -10.11
N GLU A 37 -19.56 13.21 -8.84
CA GLU A 37 -18.99 12.38 -7.77
C GLU A 37 -19.12 10.88 -8.03
N ARG A 38 -20.11 10.49 -8.84
CA ARG A 38 -20.35 9.09 -9.21
C ARG A 38 -20.70 8.96 -10.68
N GLU A 39 -20.22 7.89 -11.27
CA GLU A 39 -20.54 7.52 -12.64
C GLU A 39 -20.69 6.01 -12.75
N ALA A 40 -21.85 5.57 -13.24
CA ALA A 40 -22.13 4.17 -13.43
C ALA A 40 -21.63 3.73 -14.81
N HIS A 41 -20.86 2.65 -14.83
CA HIS A 41 -20.35 2.03 -16.05
C HIS A 41 -20.92 0.62 -16.18
N PRO A 42 -20.85 -0.01 -17.37
CA PRO A 42 -21.27 -1.41 -17.54
C PRO A 42 -20.50 -2.35 -16.60
N GLY A 43 -21.17 -2.82 -15.55
CA GLY A 43 -20.63 -3.79 -14.59
C GLY A 43 -19.79 -3.21 -13.44
N TRP A 44 -19.65 -1.88 -13.32
CA TRP A 44 -18.89 -1.28 -12.23
C TRP A 44 -19.28 0.18 -11.94
N LEU A 45 -18.88 0.69 -10.76
CA LEU A 45 -19.16 2.05 -10.32
C LEU A 45 -17.88 2.85 -10.12
N GLU A 46 -17.77 4.01 -10.75
CA GLU A 46 -16.73 5.01 -10.49
C GLU A 46 -17.19 5.96 -9.38
N VAL A 47 -16.32 6.18 -8.40
CA VAL A 47 -16.53 7.07 -7.27
C VAL A 47 -15.39 8.07 -7.23
N ARG A 48 -15.67 9.30 -7.66
CA ARG A 48 -14.74 10.42 -7.58
C ARG A 48 -14.83 11.01 -6.18
N CYS A 49 -13.70 11.07 -5.48
CA CYS A 49 -13.65 11.38 -4.06
C CYS A 49 -13.29 12.87 -3.86
N PRO A 50 -14.22 13.76 -3.47
CA PRO A 50 -13.91 15.16 -3.23
C PRO A 50 -12.94 15.31 -2.06
N HIS A 51 -11.77 15.87 -2.32
CA HIS A 51 -10.72 16.11 -1.33
C HIS A 51 -10.05 17.46 -1.60
N GLN A 52 -9.24 17.91 -0.64
CA GLN A 52 -8.43 19.09 -0.84
C GLN A 52 -7.34 18.79 -1.88
N ILE A 53 -7.34 19.56 -2.97
CA ILE A 53 -6.37 19.45 -4.06
C ILE A 53 -5.23 20.44 -3.81
N GLY A 54 -4.00 20.01 -4.06
CA GLY A 54 -2.78 20.81 -3.90
C GLY A 54 -2.11 20.69 -2.52
N GLY A 55 -0.89 21.22 -2.42
CA GLY A 55 0.01 21.01 -1.27
C GLY A 55 1.10 20.00 -1.59
N GLU A 56 1.73 19.42 -0.55
CA GLU A 56 2.69 18.33 -0.72
C GLU A 56 1.96 17.05 -1.19
N PRO A 57 2.53 16.25 -2.11
CA PRO A 57 1.87 15.05 -2.64
C PRO A 57 1.38 14.06 -1.58
N ARG A 58 2.06 14.01 -0.42
CA ARG A 58 1.64 13.18 0.72
C ARG A 58 0.38 13.69 1.40
N ASP A 59 0.24 15.00 1.55
CA ASP A 59 -0.91 15.61 2.23
C ASP A 59 -2.16 15.43 1.38
N GLU A 60 -2.03 15.59 0.05
CA GLU A 60 -3.10 15.33 -0.90
C GLU A 60 -3.52 13.85 -0.89
N ALA A 61 -2.55 12.92 -0.85
CA ALA A 61 -2.82 11.48 -0.74
C ALA A 61 -3.59 11.11 0.55
N VAL A 62 -3.25 11.75 1.67
CA VAL A 62 -3.99 11.60 2.94
C VAL A 62 -5.41 12.17 2.81
N ALA A 63 -5.56 13.36 2.23
CA ALA A 63 -6.87 13.98 2.01
C ALA A 63 -7.77 13.13 1.10
N PHE A 64 -7.21 12.55 0.03
CA PHE A 64 -7.89 11.57 -0.81
C PHE A 64 -8.33 10.34 -0.01
N GLY A 65 -7.45 9.78 0.84
CA GLY A 65 -7.80 8.62 1.66
C GLY A 65 -8.99 8.89 2.60
N VAL A 66 -9.01 10.06 3.25
CA VAL A 66 -10.17 10.55 4.04
C VAL A 66 -11.43 10.57 3.17
N ALA A 67 -11.35 11.11 1.96
CA ALA A 67 -12.47 11.24 1.04
C ALA A 67 -12.99 9.89 0.52
N ALA A 68 -12.11 8.97 0.12
CA ALA A 68 -12.48 7.65 -0.37
C ALA A 68 -13.22 6.84 0.70
N VAL A 69 -12.73 6.88 1.93
CA VAL A 69 -13.36 6.20 3.07
C VAL A 69 -14.70 6.85 3.44
N ARG A 70 -14.78 8.19 3.38
CA ARG A 70 -16.05 8.91 3.56
C ARG A 70 -17.05 8.49 2.49
N ALA A 71 -16.65 8.52 1.22
CA ALA A 71 -17.48 8.13 0.10
C ALA A 71 -18.01 6.70 0.27
N ALA A 72 -17.16 5.73 0.64
CA ALA A 72 -17.62 4.36 0.92
C ALA A 72 -18.68 4.28 2.03
N SER A 73 -18.51 5.08 3.09
CA SER A 73 -19.39 5.07 4.28
C SER A 73 -20.72 5.79 4.05
N THR A 74 -20.72 6.96 3.41
CA THR A 74 -21.92 7.81 3.25
C THR A 74 -22.76 7.43 2.04
N SER A 75 -22.20 6.65 1.12
CA SER A 75 -22.83 6.36 -0.18
C SER A 75 -23.66 5.08 -0.21
N GLY A 76 -23.82 4.39 0.92
CA GLY A 76 -24.46 3.07 0.96
C GLY A 76 -23.64 1.97 0.28
N LEU A 77 -22.40 2.26 -0.14
CA LEU A 77 -21.50 1.27 -0.75
C LEU A 77 -21.03 0.25 0.29
N GLY A 78 -20.89 0.67 1.55
CA GLY A 78 -20.36 -0.15 2.63
C GLY A 78 -18.85 -0.36 2.50
N SER A 79 -18.29 -1.11 3.44
CA SER A 79 -16.86 -1.46 3.49
C SER A 79 -16.60 -2.96 3.35
N ASP A 80 -17.64 -3.74 3.05
CA ASP A 80 -17.57 -5.20 2.91
C ASP A 80 -17.05 -5.58 1.52
N PHE A 81 -15.75 -5.37 1.31
CA PHE A 81 -15.02 -5.80 0.12
C PHE A 81 -14.30 -7.12 0.36
N ASP A 82 -14.26 -7.99 -0.64
CA ASP A 82 -13.41 -9.18 -0.62
C ASP A 82 -11.93 -8.81 -0.83
N VAL A 83 -11.69 -7.81 -1.68
CA VAL A 83 -10.37 -7.33 -2.09
C VAL A 83 -10.37 -5.80 -2.11
N VAL A 84 -9.33 -5.19 -1.54
CA VAL A 84 -9.05 -3.76 -1.65
C VAL A 84 -7.66 -3.61 -2.28
N HIS A 85 -7.60 -3.04 -3.48
CA HIS A 85 -6.39 -2.93 -4.29
C HIS A 85 -6.04 -1.46 -4.53
N ALA A 86 -4.95 -1.00 -3.94
CA ALA A 86 -4.33 0.28 -4.28
C ALA A 86 -3.51 0.13 -5.56
N LEU A 87 -3.87 0.84 -6.62
CA LEU A 87 -3.26 0.78 -7.95
C LEU A 87 -1.97 1.61 -8.08
N ASP A 88 -1.69 2.46 -7.10
CA ASP A 88 -0.52 3.34 -7.03
C ASP A 88 -0.17 3.65 -5.57
N TRP A 89 0.96 4.34 -5.35
CA TRP A 89 1.42 4.64 -3.99
C TRP A 89 0.55 5.63 -3.23
N ARG A 90 -0.10 6.59 -3.92
CA ARG A 90 -0.91 7.64 -3.29
C ARG A 90 -2.20 7.07 -2.71
N THR A 91 -2.69 5.97 -3.27
CA THR A 91 -3.93 5.32 -2.82
C THR A 91 -3.73 4.22 -1.77
N ARG A 92 -2.48 3.86 -1.45
CA ARG A 92 -2.17 2.81 -0.44
C ARG A 92 -2.73 3.11 0.96
N PRO A 93 -2.62 4.34 1.52
CA PRO A 93 -3.22 4.64 2.82
C PRO A 93 -4.74 4.43 2.83
N ALA A 94 -5.42 4.86 1.76
CA ALA A 94 -6.85 4.71 1.58
C ALA A 94 -7.29 3.24 1.57
N ALA A 95 -6.51 2.38 0.89
CA ALA A 95 -6.80 0.95 0.80
C ALA A 95 -6.75 0.25 2.17
N GLY A 96 -5.75 0.56 3.00
CA GLY A 96 -5.64 -0.04 4.33
C GLY A 96 -6.75 0.41 5.28
N GLU A 97 -7.12 1.69 5.24
CA GLU A 97 -8.23 2.24 6.02
C GLU A 97 -9.58 1.61 5.62
N LEU A 98 -9.85 1.51 4.31
CA LEU A 98 -11.07 0.90 3.80
C LEU A 98 -11.19 -0.57 4.23
N ALA A 99 -10.09 -1.31 4.17
CA ALA A 99 -10.03 -2.70 4.60
C ALA A 99 -10.17 -2.87 6.12
N ALA A 100 -9.65 -1.94 6.93
CA ALA A 100 -9.78 -1.98 8.38
C ALA A 100 -11.24 -1.83 8.83
N ARG A 101 -12.01 -0.98 8.14
CA ARG A 101 -13.44 -0.74 8.44
C ARG A 101 -14.35 -1.89 8.05
N GLY A 102 -14.01 -2.65 7.01
CA GLY A 102 -14.71 -3.89 6.60
C GLY A 102 -14.50 -5.09 7.53
N GLY A 103 -14.26 -4.86 8.82
CA GLY A 103 -13.98 -5.91 9.81
C GLY A 103 -12.69 -6.69 9.55
N GLY A 104 -11.73 -6.12 8.80
CA GLY A 104 -10.43 -6.73 8.52
C GLY A 104 -10.44 -7.99 7.63
N ARG A 105 -11.59 -8.35 7.05
CA ARG A 105 -11.71 -9.58 6.25
C ARG A 105 -11.09 -9.44 4.86
N ALA A 106 -11.18 -8.26 4.25
CA ALA A 106 -10.66 -7.97 2.92
C ALA A 106 -9.17 -8.29 2.78
N ILE A 107 -8.76 -8.71 1.59
CA ILE A 107 -7.33 -8.80 1.21
C ILE A 107 -6.88 -7.45 0.70
N VAL A 108 -5.80 -6.93 1.27
CA VAL A 108 -5.20 -5.65 0.89
C VAL A 108 -4.07 -5.91 -0.09
N ILE A 109 -4.11 -5.27 -1.25
CA ILE A 109 -3.10 -5.41 -2.29
C ILE A 109 -2.57 -4.03 -2.63
N ALA A 110 -1.25 -3.92 -2.75
CA ALA A 110 -0.58 -2.70 -3.16
C ALA A 110 0.12 -2.92 -4.50
N SER A 111 -0.18 -2.10 -5.49
CA SER A 111 0.58 -2.02 -6.73
C SER A 111 1.89 -1.27 -6.51
N ASP A 112 2.93 -1.75 -7.18
CA ASP A 112 4.24 -1.13 -7.26
C ASP A 112 4.56 -0.90 -8.73
N ARG A 113 4.39 0.36 -9.17
CA ARG A 113 4.57 0.73 -10.57
C ARG A 113 6.02 1.08 -10.86
N ALA A 114 6.47 0.82 -12.08
CA ALA A 114 7.83 1.12 -12.52
C ALA A 114 8.18 2.60 -12.35
N GLU A 115 7.24 3.49 -12.64
CA GLU A 115 7.37 4.94 -12.54
C GLU A 115 7.40 5.47 -11.09
N ASP A 116 6.88 4.68 -10.14
CA ASP A 116 6.81 5.03 -8.72
C ASP A 116 8.08 4.62 -7.95
N GLN A 117 9.15 4.25 -8.66
CA GLN A 117 10.36 3.68 -8.04
C GLN A 117 11.03 4.60 -7.00
N ASP A 118 10.94 5.91 -7.25
CA ASP A 118 11.49 6.97 -6.40
C ASP A 118 10.42 7.60 -5.50
N ALA A 119 9.17 7.14 -5.58
CA ALA A 119 8.12 7.58 -4.69
C ALA A 119 8.39 7.11 -3.26
N ASP A 120 8.11 7.99 -2.30
CA ASP A 120 8.15 7.65 -0.89
C ASP A 120 7.21 6.47 -0.59
N ASP A 121 7.68 5.50 0.20
CA ASP A 121 6.86 4.36 0.61
C ASP A 121 5.84 4.82 1.67
N ALA A 122 4.73 5.40 1.21
CA ALA A 122 3.67 5.95 2.05
C ALA A 122 2.97 4.89 2.95
N GLY A 123 3.35 3.61 2.84
CA GLY A 123 2.71 2.51 3.56
C GLY A 123 1.24 2.33 3.17
N CYS A 124 0.58 1.32 3.73
CA CYS A 124 -0.86 1.09 3.54
C CYS A 124 -1.67 1.52 4.78
N GLY A 125 -1.29 2.61 5.44
CA GLY A 125 -1.96 3.05 6.66
C GLY A 125 -1.91 2.00 7.79
N PRO A 126 -3.02 1.71 8.50
CA PRO A 126 -3.03 0.90 9.71
C PRO A 126 -2.77 -0.59 9.45
N ARG A 127 -2.84 -1.04 8.19
CA ARG A 127 -2.69 -2.45 7.82
C ARG A 127 -1.69 -2.61 6.67
N PRO A 128 -0.63 -3.43 6.83
CA PRO A 128 0.26 -3.72 5.72
C PRO A 128 -0.46 -4.51 4.62
N PRO A 129 -0.02 -4.40 3.36
CA PRO A 129 -0.63 -5.15 2.27
C PRO A 129 -0.36 -6.66 2.42
N ASP A 130 -1.37 -7.48 2.17
CA ASP A 130 -1.25 -8.94 2.12
C ASP A 130 -0.40 -9.39 0.91
N ALA A 131 -0.41 -8.59 -0.17
CA ALA A 131 0.39 -8.82 -1.36
C ALA A 131 0.77 -7.53 -2.11
N TRP A 132 1.85 -7.61 -2.88
CA TRP A 132 2.34 -6.60 -3.79
C TRP A 132 2.23 -7.07 -5.22
N PHE A 133 1.65 -6.25 -6.09
CA PHE A 133 1.58 -6.50 -7.54
C PHE A 133 2.53 -5.53 -8.24
N CYS A 134 3.59 -6.05 -8.83
CA CYS A 134 4.58 -5.26 -9.53
C CYS A 134 4.34 -5.34 -11.03
N ASP A 135 4.25 -4.18 -11.69
CA ASP A 135 4.02 -4.05 -13.14
C ASP A 135 5.27 -4.29 -13.99
N HIS A 136 6.41 -4.55 -13.33
CA HIS A 136 7.69 -4.82 -13.96
C HIS A 136 8.42 -5.97 -13.23
N PRO A 137 9.03 -6.94 -13.96
CA PRO A 137 9.71 -8.08 -13.34
C PRO A 137 10.89 -7.66 -12.45
N TRP A 138 11.69 -6.70 -12.89
CA TRP A 138 12.79 -6.16 -12.07
C TRP A 138 12.29 -5.39 -10.85
N GLY A 139 11.15 -4.70 -10.96
CA GLY A 139 10.48 -4.06 -9.82
C GLY A 139 10.05 -5.09 -8.78
N ALA A 140 9.52 -6.23 -9.25
CA ALA A 140 9.15 -7.36 -8.39
C ALA A 140 10.35 -7.94 -7.63
N GLU A 141 11.50 -8.12 -8.28
CA GLU A 141 12.71 -8.59 -7.59
C GLU A 141 13.17 -7.58 -6.52
N ARG A 142 13.21 -6.27 -6.84
CA ARG A 142 13.55 -5.22 -5.88
C ARG A 142 12.60 -5.18 -4.70
N ARG A 143 11.30 -5.34 -4.95
CA ARG A 143 10.27 -5.37 -3.91
C ARG A 143 10.43 -6.58 -2.99
N ARG A 144 10.76 -7.76 -3.53
CA ARG A 144 11.04 -8.97 -2.70
C ARG A 144 12.21 -8.75 -1.75
N SER A 145 13.32 -8.20 -2.26
CA SER A 145 14.50 -7.91 -1.45
C SER A 145 14.20 -6.90 -0.33
N ARG A 146 13.51 -5.79 -0.64
CA ARG A 146 13.13 -4.77 0.36
C ARG A 146 12.25 -5.33 1.49
N LEU A 147 11.34 -6.25 1.17
CA LEU A 147 10.43 -6.84 2.16
C LEU A 147 11.10 -7.93 2.98
N GLY A 148 12.14 -8.58 2.45
CA GLY A 148 12.74 -9.76 3.06
C GLY A 148 11.82 -10.99 3.06
N PRO A 149 12.33 -12.15 3.51
CA PRO A 149 11.58 -13.40 3.48
C PRO A 149 10.34 -13.35 4.39
N GLY A 150 9.18 -13.73 3.84
CA GLY A 150 7.97 -14.05 4.62
C GLY A 150 7.05 -12.89 5.02
N ARG A 151 7.35 -11.63 4.66
CA ARG A 151 6.53 -10.47 5.10
C ARG A 151 5.29 -10.20 4.26
N ALA A 152 5.41 -10.15 2.94
CA ALA A 152 4.27 -9.99 2.02
C ALA A 152 4.58 -10.69 0.69
N ARG A 153 3.54 -11.17 0.01
CA ARG A 153 3.72 -11.90 -1.27
C ARG A 153 3.93 -10.91 -2.40
N VAL A 154 4.88 -11.18 -3.30
CA VAL A 154 5.14 -10.31 -4.46
C VAL A 154 4.85 -11.06 -5.75
N ALA A 155 3.84 -10.60 -6.49
CA ALA A 155 3.50 -11.07 -7.83
C ALA A 155 4.07 -10.12 -8.88
N SER A 156 4.68 -10.67 -9.94
CA SER A 156 5.03 -9.92 -11.13
C SER A 156 3.90 -10.07 -12.13
N ILE A 157 3.21 -8.97 -12.44
CA ILE A 157 2.12 -8.91 -13.40
C ILE A 157 2.46 -7.76 -14.36
N PRO A 158 3.30 -8.02 -15.38
CA PRO A 158 3.77 -6.98 -16.28
C PRO A 158 2.63 -6.21 -16.94
N THR A 159 2.81 -4.91 -17.12
CA THR A 159 1.90 -4.06 -17.91
C THR A 159 2.69 -3.35 -19.00
N GLN A 160 1.98 -2.83 -20.00
CA GLN A 160 2.59 -2.00 -21.03
C GLN A 160 3.27 -0.76 -20.42
N ALA A 161 2.64 -0.11 -19.44
CA ALA A 161 3.20 1.06 -18.76
C ALA A 161 4.53 0.74 -18.06
N GLY A 162 4.60 -0.37 -17.33
CA GLY A 162 5.82 -0.78 -16.63
C GLY A 162 7.00 -1.06 -17.57
N LEU A 163 6.72 -1.66 -18.74
CA LEU A 163 7.73 -1.99 -19.76
C LEU A 163 8.10 -0.79 -20.64
N ALA A 164 7.21 0.17 -20.80
CA ALA A 164 7.45 1.42 -21.52
C ALA A 164 8.09 2.50 -20.63
N PHE A 165 8.35 2.23 -19.35
CA PHE A 165 9.00 3.18 -18.46
C PHE A 165 10.51 3.25 -18.70
N TRP A 166 11.02 4.45 -18.95
CA TRP A 166 12.43 4.73 -19.17
C TRP A 166 12.86 5.92 -18.32
N ALA A 167 13.90 5.74 -17.50
CA ALA A 167 14.54 6.83 -16.76
C ALA A 167 15.85 7.29 -17.44
N ASP A 168 16.48 6.38 -18.20
CA ASP A 168 17.75 6.59 -18.89
C ASP A 168 17.84 5.66 -20.11
N ARG A 169 17.16 6.03 -21.20
CA ARG A 169 17.04 5.18 -22.40
C ARG A 169 18.38 4.97 -23.10
N GLU A 170 19.25 5.98 -23.05
CA GLU A 170 20.54 6.01 -23.73
C GLU A 170 21.70 5.63 -22.80
N GLY A 171 21.50 5.44 -21.50
CA GLY A 171 22.61 5.23 -20.58
C GLY A 171 23.50 6.49 -20.45
N PRO A 172 24.63 6.39 -19.73
CA PRO A 172 25.56 7.50 -19.60
C PRO A 172 26.05 7.98 -20.96
N ARG A 173 25.82 9.26 -21.30
CA ARG A 173 26.18 9.88 -22.60
C ARG A 173 27.67 9.83 -22.92
N ASP A 174 28.50 9.76 -21.88
CA ASP A 174 29.97 9.75 -21.98
C ASP A 174 30.57 8.34 -21.84
N ALA A 175 29.75 7.29 -21.92
CA ALA A 175 30.26 5.92 -21.84
C ALA A 175 31.14 5.58 -23.07
N PRO A 176 32.27 4.88 -22.90
CA PRO A 176 33.10 4.46 -24.02
C PRO A 176 32.32 3.52 -24.94
N ALA A 177 32.65 3.53 -26.23
CA ALA A 177 32.11 2.55 -27.17
C ALA A 177 32.51 1.13 -26.74
N GLU A 178 31.51 0.28 -26.52
CA GLU A 178 31.69 -1.10 -26.11
C GLU A 178 31.31 -2.05 -27.25
N GLY A 179 31.86 -3.27 -27.23
CA GLY A 179 31.37 -4.33 -28.09
C GLY A 179 29.99 -4.85 -27.64
N PRO A 180 29.54 -6.01 -28.14
CA PRO A 180 28.25 -6.55 -27.76
C PRO A 180 28.17 -6.75 -26.25
N CYS A 181 27.08 -6.28 -25.63
CA CYS A 181 26.85 -6.40 -24.19
C CYS A 181 25.82 -7.48 -23.90
N VAL A 182 26.12 -8.39 -22.97
CA VAL A 182 25.15 -9.33 -22.41
C VAL A 182 24.74 -8.85 -21.02
N VAL A 183 23.43 -8.61 -20.83
CA VAL A 183 22.89 -8.31 -19.51
C VAL A 183 22.55 -9.62 -18.82
N VAL A 184 23.13 -9.89 -17.65
CA VAL A 184 22.82 -11.07 -16.84
C VAL A 184 21.87 -10.67 -15.71
N ALA A 185 20.60 -11.07 -15.78
CA ALA A 185 19.60 -10.81 -14.77
C ALA A 185 19.44 -12.02 -13.83
N LEU A 186 19.88 -11.87 -12.58
CA LEU A 186 19.81 -12.88 -11.53
C LEU A 186 18.69 -12.56 -10.54
N ARG A 187 17.79 -13.51 -10.35
CA ARG A 187 16.69 -13.41 -9.39
C ARG A 187 17.11 -13.94 -8.03
N GLU A 188 16.53 -13.39 -6.98
CA GLU A 188 16.80 -13.87 -5.62
C GLU A 188 16.31 -15.32 -5.45
N GLY A 189 17.10 -16.15 -4.77
CA GLY A 189 16.76 -17.55 -4.49
C GLY A 189 17.01 -18.55 -5.63
N VAL A 190 17.44 -18.11 -6.81
CA VAL A 190 17.80 -19.02 -7.91
C VAL A 190 19.18 -19.61 -7.71
N ARG A 191 19.30 -20.94 -7.89
CA ARG A 191 20.58 -21.66 -7.78
C ARG A 191 21.42 -21.47 -9.04
N VAL A 192 22.12 -20.35 -9.14
CA VAL A 192 23.13 -20.10 -10.19
C VAL A 192 24.53 -20.09 -9.60
N SER A 193 25.54 -20.48 -10.39
CA SER A 193 26.96 -20.33 -10.01
C SER A 193 27.54 -19.08 -10.67
N PRO A 194 27.79 -17.98 -9.93
CA PRO A 194 28.44 -16.78 -10.48
C PRO A 194 29.77 -17.07 -11.17
N ARG A 195 30.52 -18.06 -10.66
CA ARG A 195 31.78 -18.51 -11.27
C ARG A 195 31.56 -19.17 -12.63
N ALA A 196 30.58 -20.05 -12.73
CA ALA A 196 30.28 -20.72 -14.00
C ALA A 196 29.82 -19.71 -15.06
N VAL A 197 28.97 -18.76 -14.67
CA VAL A 197 28.51 -17.67 -15.56
C VAL A 197 29.68 -16.79 -16.01
N ALA A 198 30.52 -16.32 -15.09
CA ALA A 198 31.69 -15.51 -15.43
C ALA A 198 32.66 -16.25 -16.36
N TRP A 199 32.94 -17.53 -16.09
CA TRP A 199 33.80 -18.36 -16.94
C TRP A 199 33.17 -18.64 -18.31
N GLY A 200 31.86 -18.83 -18.38
CA GLY A 200 31.14 -19.00 -19.64
C GLY A 200 31.23 -17.74 -20.50
N LEU A 201 31.00 -16.57 -19.92
CA LEU A 201 31.16 -15.29 -20.60
C LEU A 201 32.61 -15.03 -21.04
N LYS A 202 33.59 -15.39 -20.20
CA LYS A 202 35.01 -15.34 -20.55
C LYS A 202 35.34 -16.22 -21.76
N ARG A 203 34.78 -17.43 -21.81
CA ARG A 203 34.93 -18.35 -22.96
C ARG A 203 34.22 -17.80 -24.21
N ALA A 204 33.03 -17.23 -24.07
CA ALA A 204 32.33 -16.60 -25.18
C ALA A 204 33.15 -15.42 -25.75
N ARG A 205 33.76 -14.59 -24.91
CA ARG A 205 34.63 -13.48 -25.36
C ARG A 205 35.83 -13.93 -26.20
N ALA A 206 36.35 -15.14 -25.96
CA ALA A 206 37.43 -15.68 -26.79
C ALA A 206 37.00 -15.89 -28.26
N GLN A 207 35.70 -16.09 -28.51
CA GLN A 207 35.11 -16.25 -29.84
C GLN A 207 34.39 -14.97 -30.34
N ALA A 208 34.01 -14.08 -29.42
CA ALA A 208 33.42 -12.78 -29.70
C ALA A 208 34.29 -11.65 -29.11
N PRO A 209 35.35 -11.22 -29.81
CA PRO A 209 36.20 -10.12 -29.34
C PRO A 209 35.36 -8.86 -29.06
N GLY A 210 35.62 -8.22 -27.91
CA GLY A 210 34.87 -7.04 -27.48
C GLY A 210 33.60 -7.33 -26.67
N LEU A 211 33.21 -8.60 -26.48
CA LEU A 211 32.10 -8.97 -25.59
C LEU A 211 32.31 -8.43 -24.17
N VAL A 212 31.30 -7.72 -23.68
CA VAL A 212 31.18 -7.24 -22.30
C VAL A 212 29.88 -7.73 -21.67
N ALA A 213 29.74 -7.58 -20.36
CA ALA A 213 28.55 -7.98 -19.63
C ALA A 213 28.20 -7.03 -18.48
N ALA A 214 26.91 -6.88 -18.22
CA ALA A 214 26.37 -6.24 -17.03
C ALA A 214 25.73 -7.30 -16.12
N ALA A 215 25.96 -7.24 -14.81
CA ALA A 215 25.38 -8.17 -13.85
C ALA A 215 24.32 -7.46 -13.01
N PHE A 216 23.05 -7.74 -13.29
CA PHE A 216 21.92 -7.27 -12.50
C PHE A 216 21.45 -8.39 -11.59
N GLY A 217 21.61 -8.21 -10.29
CA GLY A 217 21.17 -9.22 -9.32
C GLY A 217 21.16 -8.62 -7.94
N ILE A 218 20.14 -8.98 -7.16
CA ILE A 218 19.99 -8.46 -5.80
C ILE A 218 20.74 -9.35 -4.82
N GLY A 219 21.49 -8.71 -3.92
CA GLY A 219 22.22 -9.39 -2.86
C GLY A 219 23.56 -10.04 -3.30
N PRO A 220 24.10 -11.00 -2.50
CA PRO A 220 25.51 -11.38 -2.59
C PRO A 220 25.88 -12.12 -3.88
N VAL A 221 24.92 -12.76 -4.55
CA VAL A 221 25.14 -13.51 -5.80
C VAL A 221 25.40 -12.53 -6.95
N GLY A 222 24.60 -11.48 -7.07
CA GLY A 222 24.77 -10.42 -8.07
C GLY A 222 26.10 -9.68 -7.90
N GLU A 223 26.40 -9.25 -6.69
CA GLU A 223 27.67 -8.58 -6.39
C GLU A 223 28.90 -9.47 -6.60
N ARG A 224 28.78 -10.77 -6.32
CA ARG A 224 29.85 -11.72 -6.62
C ARG A 224 30.08 -11.86 -8.12
N LEU A 225 29.02 -11.96 -8.93
CA LEU A 225 29.15 -12.01 -10.37
C LEU A 225 29.79 -10.72 -10.91
N ARG A 226 29.29 -9.56 -10.50
CA ARG A 226 29.84 -8.25 -10.87
C ARG A 226 31.33 -8.14 -10.57
N ARG A 227 31.78 -8.56 -9.38
CA ARG A 227 33.21 -8.58 -9.02
C ARG A 227 34.04 -9.51 -9.90
N LEU A 228 33.52 -10.69 -10.24
CA LEU A 228 34.20 -11.62 -11.15
C LEU A 228 34.33 -11.04 -12.55
N LEU A 229 33.25 -10.45 -13.09
CA LEU A 229 33.29 -9.77 -14.39
C LEU A 229 34.29 -8.61 -14.39
N LYS A 230 34.37 -7.83 -13.30
CA LYS A 230 35.35 -6.75 -13.16
C LYS A 230 36.78 -7.29 -13.17
N ALA A 231 37.05 -8.35 -12.40
CA ALA A 231 38.38 -8.96 -12.32
C ALA A 231 38.85 -9.54 -13.66
N ASP A 232 37.94 -10.07 -14.46
CA ASP A 232 38.21 -10.60 -15.80
C ASP A 232 38.14 -9.52 -16.91
N GLY A 233 37.97 -8.23 -16.56
CA GLY A 233 37.85 -7.13 -17.52
C GLY A 233 36.65 -7.24 -18.48
N LEU A 234 35.61 -7.95 -18.06
CA LEU A 234 34.37 -8.22 -18.81
C LEU A 234 33.23 -7.27 -18.44
N LEU A 235 33.35 -6.53 -17.33
CA LEU A 235 32.28 -5.67 -16.85
C LEU A 235 32.06 -4.49 -17.82
N SER A 236 30.83 -4.31 -18.29
CA SER A 236 30.41 -3.13 -19.06
C SER A 236 30.63 -1.86 -18.23
N ALA A 237 31.34 -0.88 -18.79
CA ALA A 237 31.50 0.45 -18.20
C ALA A 237 30.19 1.25 -18.26
N ARG A 238 29.38 1.05 -19.30
CA ARG A 238 28.08 1.73 -19.46
C ARG A 238 27.03 1.24 -18.45
N TRP A 239 26.90 -0.08 -18.30
CA TRP A 239 25.79 -0.69 -17.56
C TRP A 239 26.21 -1.40 -16.27
N GLY A 240 27.50 -1.68 -16.06
CA GLY A 240 28.00 -2.48 -14.94
C GLY A 240 28.30 -1.71 -13.65
N GLU A 241 28.02 -0.40 -13.61
CA GLU A 241 28.26 0.46 -12.44
C GLU A 241 27.56 -0.05 -11.18
N THR A 242 26.33 -0.53 -11.30
CA THR A 242 25.51 -1.07 -10.20
C THR A 242 25.00 -2.47 -10.53
N CYS A 243 24.85 -3.32 -9.52
CA CYS A 243 24.15 -4.60 -9.67
C CYS A 243 22.64 -4.51 -9.40
N GLU A 244 22.17 -3.37 -8.88
CA GLU A 244 20.76 -3.14 -8.55
C GLU A 244 20.23 -1.87 -9.24
N PRO A 245 20.19 -1.83 -10.59
CA PRO A 245 19.71 -0.66 -11.32
C PRO A 245 18.24 -0.35 -11.02
N GLY A 246 17.84 0.89 -11.29
CA GLY A 246 16.43 1.25 -11.38
C GLY A 246 15.70 0.50 -12.51
N VAL A 247 14.36 0.49 -12.51
CA VAL A 247 13.56 -0.19 -13.56
C VAL A 247 13.81 0.44 -14.92
N GLY A 248 13.79 1.77 -15.00
CA GLY A 248 14.08 2.48 -16.24
C GLY A 248 15.49 2.23 -16.79
N ARG A 249 16.49 2.11 -15.91
CA ARG A 249 17.87 1.76 -16.30
C ARG A 249 18.01 0.29 -16.70
N TRP A 250 17.24 -0.61 -16.06
CA TRP A 250 17.16 -2.00 -16.47
C TRP A 250 16.60 -2.11 -17.90
N ASN A 251 15.50 -1.41 -18.21
CA ASN A 251 14.92 -1.36 -19.55
C ASN A 251 15.95 -0.84 -20.57
N GLY A 252 16.61 0.28 -20.25
CA GLY A 252 17.66 0.90 -21.09
C GLY A 252 18.81 -0.06 -21.40
N ALA A 253 19.31 -0.76 -20.38
CA ALA A 253 20.38 -1.73 -20.54
C ALA A 253 19.94 -2.94 -21.38
N VAL A 254 18.74 -3.47 -21.14
CA VAL A 254 18.25 -4.66 -21.83
C VAL A 254 17.93 -4.37 -23.29
N SER A 255 17.28 -3.24 -23.61
CA SER A 255 16.94 -2.88 -25.00
C SER A 255 18.15 -2.62 -25.90
N GLN A 256 19.30 -2.29 -25.29
CA GLN A 256 20.56 -2.09 -25.99
C GLN A 256 21.51 -3.31 -25.88
N ALA A 257 21.13 -4.33 -25.10
CA ALA A 257 21.93 -5.53 -24.97
C ALA A 257 21.84 -6.37 -26.24
N ALA A 258 22.92 -7.08 -26.54
CA ALA A 258 22.92 -8.09 -27.59
C ALA A 258 22.11 -9.33 -27.16
N ALA A 259 22.06 -9.63 -25.87
CA ALA A 259 21.18 -10.64 -25.27
C ALA A 259 20.95 -10.41 -23.76
N LEU A 260 19.80 -10.86 -23.26
CA LEU A 260 19.52 -11.03 -21.84
C LEU A 260 19.83 -12.49 -21.43
N ALA A 261 20.76 -12.69 -20.50
CA ALA A 261 21.01 -13.96 -19.85
C ALA A 261 20.20 -14.07 -18.54
N THR A 262 19.45 -15.15 -18.37
CA THR A 262 18.66 -15.44 -17.16
C THR A 262 18.93 -16.86 -16.67
N PRO A 263 18.94 -17.14 -15.36
CA PRO A 263 19.16 -18.49 -14.84
C PRO A 263 17.93 -19.41 -15.00
N ALA A 264 16.94 -19.03 -15.80
CA ALA A 264 15.76 -19.85 -16.07
C ALA A 264 16.05 -20.95 -17.09
N GLU A 265 15.63 -22.18 -16.80
CA GLU A 265 15.70 -23.31 -17.73
C GLU A 265 14.67 -23.16 -18.87
N ILE A 266 13.46 -22.71 -18.52
CA ILE A 266 12.36 -22.47 -19.45
C ILE A 266 12.13 -20.96 -19.55
N LEU A 267 12.57 -20.36 -20.66
CA LEU A 267 12.54 -18.90 -20.84
C LEU A 267 11.11 -18.32 -20.91
N VAL A 268 10.14 -19.07 -21.46
CA VAL A 268 8.74 -18.61 -21.57
C VAL A 268 8.04 -18.47 -20.22
N ASP A 269 8.60 -19.05 -19.15
CA ASP A 269 8.09 -18.91 -17.79
C ASP A 269 8.82 -17.81 -17.01
N ASP A 270 9.96 -17.31 -17.51
CA ASP A 270 10.74 -16.30 -16.83
C ASP A 270 10.22 -14.88 -17.13
N PRO A 271 9.82 -14.10 -16.12
CA PRO A 271 9.33 -12.74 -16.32
C PRO A 271 10.37 -11.80 -16.96
N SER A 272 11.66 -11.98 -16.66
CA SER A 272 12.72 -11.14 -17.23
C SER A 272 12.96 -11.44 -18.71
N ALA A 273 12.97 -12.71 -19.11
CA ALA A 273 13.04 -13.12 -20.52
C ALA A 273 11.88 -12.55 -21.34
N ARG A 274 10.66 -12.63 -20.80
CA ARG A 274 9.46 -12.10 -21.45
C ARG A 274 9.49 -10.59 -21.64
N ALA A 275 9.96 -9.85 -20.63
CA ALA A 275 10.20 -8.43 -20.76
C ALA A 275 11.27 -8.11 -21.81
N ALA A 276 12.38 -8.86 -21.87
CA ALA A 276 13.41 -8.66 -22.88
C ALA A 276 12.88 -8.82 -24.30
N TRP A 277 12.04 -9.83 -24.58
CA TRP A 277 11.46 -10.01 -25.90
C TRP A 277 10.59 -8.83 -26.34
N LEU A 278 9.81 -8.24 -25.42
CA LEU A 278 9.05 -7.02 -25.72
C LEU A 278 9.94 -5.80 -25.96
N LEU A 279 11.12 -5.77 -25.36
CA LEU A 279 12.13 -4.74 -25.61
C LEU A 279 12.96 -5.00 -26.89
N GLY A 280 12.69 -6.10 -27.61
CA GLY A 280 13.39 -6.46 -28.84
C GLY A 280 14.68 -7.28 -28.62
N THR A 281 14.93 -7.75 -27.40
CA THR A 281 16.19 -8.39 -27.01
C THR A 281 16.00 -9.90 -26.83
N PRO A 282 16.85 -10.75 -27.43
CA PRO A 282 16.77 -12.19 -27.20
C PRO A 282 17.12 -12.53 -25.75
N ALA A 283 16.51 -13.60 -25.25
CA ALA A 283 16.84 -14.17 -23.95
C ALA A 283 17.57 -15.50 -24.13
N VAL A 284 18.59 -15.76 -23.29
CA VAL A 284 19.36 -17.01 -23.27
C VAL A 284 19.40 -17.57 -21.84
N SER A 285 19.48 -18.89 -21.72
CA SER A 285 19.56 -19.55 -20.42
C SER A 285 21.00 -19.66 -19.92
N VAL A 286 21.20 -19.37 -18.64
CA VAL A 286 22.44 -19.63 -17.90
C VAL A 286 22.22 -20.49 -16.65
N ALA A 287 21.17 -21.31 -16.66
CA ALA A 287 20.78 -22.18 -15.54
C ALA A 287 21.82 -23.26 -15.18
N GLY A 288 22.74 -23.57 -16.11
CA GLY A 288 23.75 -24.61 -15.96
C GLY A 288 24.95 -24.25 -15.08
N ARG A 289 25.72 -25.29 -14.72
CA ARG A 289 27.05 -25.14 -14.08
C ARG A 289 28.22 -25.31 -15.05
N ASP A 290 27.95 -25.75 -16.27
CA ASP A 290 28.97 -25.92 -17.30
C ASP A 290 29.25 -24.59 -18.02
N PRO A 291 30.46 -24.01 -17.87
CA PRO A 291 30.85 -22.81 -18.61
C PRO A 291 30.83 -23.00 -20.12
N GLY A 292 31.04 -24.22 -20.63
CA GLY A 292 31.01 -24.51 -22.07
C GLY A 292 29.59 -24.38 -22.65
N ALA A 293 28.59 -24.98 -22.00
CA ALA A 293 27.19 -24.79 -22.33
C ALA A 293 26.77 -23.32 -22.27
N ILE A 294 27.12 -22.60 -21.20
CA ILE A 294 26.82 -21.16 -21.06
C ILE A 294 27.45 -20.36 -22.21
N ALA A 295 28.72 -20.62 -22.56
CA ALA A 295 29.38 -19.91 -23.65
C ALA A 295 28.69 -20.15 -24.99
N ARG A 296 28.29 -21.41 -25.28
CA ARG A 296 27.54 -21.75 -26.49
C ARG A 296 26.20 -21.03 -26.56
N GLU A 297 25.41 -21.06 -25.50
CA GLU A 297 24.11 -20.35 -25.46
C GLU A 297 24.27 -18.85 -25.71
N VAL A 298 25.26 -18.21 -25.07
CA VAL A 298 25.57 -16.80 -25.30
C VAL A 298 25.98 -16.55 -26.75
N LEU A 299 26.89 -17.34 -27.31
CA LEU A 299 27.36 -17.18 -28.68
C LEU A 299 26.23 -17.40 -29.71
N THR A 300 25.36 -18.37 -29.47
CA THR A 300 24.15 -18.57 -30.27
C THR A 300 23.25 -17.34 -30.21
N GLY A 301 22.99 -16.78 -29.03
CA GLY A 301 22.20 -15.54 -28.91
C GLY A 301 22.83 -14.32 -29.62
N LEU A 302 24.16 -14.27 -29.71
CA LEU A 302 24.89 -13.19 -30.37
C LEU A 302 24.90 -13.32 -31.91
N PHE A 303 25.17 -14.52 -32.41
CA PHE A 303 25.53 -14.73 -33.83
C PHE A 303 24.46 -15.45 -34.66
N ASP A 304 23.56 -16.22 -34.04
CA ASP A 304 22.45 -16.86 -34.76
C ASP A 304 21.30 -15.85 -34.93
N ARG A 305 21.44 -15.02 -35.96
CA ARG A 305 20.50 -13.94 -36.26
C ARG A 305 19.09 -14.45 -36.50
N GLU A 306 18.93 -15.52 -37.27
CA GLU A 306 17.61 -16.07 -37.62
C GLU A 306 16.88 -16.56 -36.38
N ARG A 307 17.57 -17.33 -35.52
CA ARG A 307 17.00 -17.78 -34.24
C ARG A 307 16.65 -16.61 -33.33
N ARG A 308 17.55 -15.62 -33.20
CA ARG A 308 17.29 -14.42 -32.39
C ARG A 308 16.03 -13.70 -32.84
N GLU A 309 15.90 -13.43 -34.14
CA GLU A 309 14.75 -12.73 -34.69
C GLU A 309 13.46 -13.54 -34.52
N ALA A 310 13.53 -14.87 -34.65
CA ALA A 310 12.40 -15.76 -34.40
C ALA A 310 11.97 -15.77 -32.92
N ASP A 311 12.93 -15.92 -32.00
CA ASP A 311 12.69 -15.95 -30.55
C ASP A 311 12.08 -14.64 -30.07
N VAL A 312 12.64 -13.49 -30.49
CA VAL A 312 12.10 -12.16 -30.16
C VAL A 312 10.70 -11.99 -30.72
N ARG A 313 10.47 -12.34 -32.00
CA ARG A 313 9.15 -12.18 -32.64
C ARG A 313 8.08 -13.02 -31.96
N LEU A 314 8.36 -14.30 -31.70
CA LEU A 314 7.42 -15.21 -31.04
C LEU A 314 7.20 -14.81 -29.58
N GLY A 315 8.27 -14.52 -28.85
CA GLY A 315 8.23 -14.10 -27.46
C GLY A 315 7.47 -12.80 -27.26
N ALA A 316 7.72 -11.80 -28.12
CA ALA A 316 7.01 -10.52 -28.09
C ALA A 316 5.53 -10.69 -28.42
N ALA A 317 5.18 -11.52 -29.41
CA ALA A 317 3.77 -11.78 -29.74
C ALA A 317 3.01 -12.47 -28.58
N LEU A 318 3.67 -13.41 -27.89
CA LEU A 318 3.09 -14.08 -26.72
C LEU A 318 2.93 -13.14 -25.53
N GLU A 319 3.93 -12.29 -25.24
CA GLU A 319 3.85 -11.38 -24.11
C GLU A 319 2.94 -10.18 -24.40
N ALA A 320 2.83 -9.71 -25.66
CA ALA A 320 1.85 -8.69 -26.06
C ALA A 320 0.42 -9.11 -25.69
N ARG A 321 0.06 -10.38 -25.95
CA ARG A 321 -1.22 -10.97 -25.52
C ARG A 321 -1.39 -11.02 -24.00
N ARG A 322 -0.31 -11.11 -23.23
CA ARG A 322 -0.34 -11.20 -21.76
C ARG A 322 -0.47 -9.84 -21.08
N ILE A 323 -0.04 -8.77 -21.75
CA ILE A 323 -0.13 -7.39 -21.25
C ILE A 323 -1.38 -6.66 -21.74
N GLU A 324 -2.19 -7.28 -22.61
CA GLU A 324 -3.53 -6.78 -22.95
C GLU A 324 -4.38 -6.60 -21.67
N PRO A 325 -5.22 -5.55 -21.60
CA PRO A 325 -6.00 -5.23 -20.39
C PRO A 325 -6.80 -6.40 -19.82
N ASP A 326 -7.45 -7.20 -20.68
CA ASP A 326 -8.22 -8.38 -20.26
C ASP A 326 -7.32 -9.49 -19.69
N ALA A 327 -6.13 -9.67 -20.24
CA ALA A 327 -5.16 -10.66 -19.73
C ALA A 327 -4.56 -10.24 -18.39
N VAL A 328 -4.27 -8.94 -18.22
CA VAL A 328 -3.82 -8.34 -16.95
C VAL A 328 -4.92 -8.46 -15.90
N ALA A 329 -6.16 -8.11 -16.22
CA ALA A 329 -7.31 -8.27 -15.33
C ALA A 329 -7.51 -9.74 -14.92
N ALA A 330 -7.39 -10.68 -15.87
CA ALA A 330 -7.46 -12.11 -15.57
C ALA A 330 -6.29 -12.57 -14.67
N ALA A 331 -5.09 -11.99 -14.81
CA ALA A 331 -3.97 -12.25 -13.93
C ALA A 331 -4.22 -11.73 -12.50
N TRP A 332 -4.78 -10.52 -12.37
CA TRP A 332 -5.21 -9.96 -11.09
C TRP A 332 -6.24 -10.85 -10.40
N LEU A 333 -7.32 -11.21 -11.08
CA LEU A 333 -8.38 -12.07 -10.52
C LEU A 333 -7.84 -13.45 -10.08
N ARG A 334 -6.95 -14.07 -10.86
CA ARG A 334 -6.27 -15.32 -10.48
C ARG A 334 -5.44 -15.14 -9.22
N ALA A 335 -4.71 -14.03 -9.10
CA ALA A 335 -3.90 -13.74 -7.92
C ALA A 335 -4.78 -13.47 -6.69
N TYR A 336 -5.88 -12.72 -6.83
CA TYR A 336 -6.85 -12.47 -5.77
C TYR A 336 -7.43 -13.78 -5.21
N ARG A 337 -7.87 -14.67 -6.09
CA ARG A 337 -8.41 -15.99 -5.69
C ARG A 337 -7.38 -16.82 -4.91
N ARG A 338 -6.14 -16.90 -5.41
CA ARG A 338 -5.04 -17.61 -4.71
C ARG A 338 -4.73 -17.02 -3.34
N LEU A 339 -4.89 -15.71 -3.16
CA LEU A 339 -4.69 -15.06 -1.87
C LEU A 339 -5.85 -15.38 -0.91
N ARG A 340 -7.09 -15.45 -1.41
CA ARG A 340 -8.29 -15.80 -0.62
C ARG A 340 -8.35 -17.25 -0.17
N GLU A 341 -7.99 -18.17 -1.04
CA GLU A 341 -8.09 -19.62 -0.79
C GLU A 341 -7.05 -20.12 0.21
N ARG A 342 -6.00 -19.33 0.50
CA ARG A 342 -4.97 -19.72 1.46
C ARG A 342 -5.32 -19.30 2.89
N PRO A 343 -5.12 -20.17 3.90
CA PRO A 343 -5.27 -19.79 5.30
C PRO A 343 -4.35 -18.61 5.61
N ARG A 344 -4.88 -17.55 6.23
CA ARG A 344 -4.03 -16.52 6.83
C ARG A 344 -3.16 -17.20 7.89
N PRO A 345 -1.84 -16.94 7.94
CA PRO A 345 -1.08 -17.31 9.12
C PRO A 345 -1.79 -16.68 10.32
N ALA A 346 -2.06 -17.46 11.36
CA ALA A 346 -2.58 -16.92 12.61
C ALA A 346 -1.52 -15.96 13.15
N GLU A 347 -1.70 -14.67 12.89
CA GLU A 347 -0.87 -13.65 13.52
C GLU A 347 -1.18 -13.73 15.03
N PRO A 348 -0.18 -13.87 15.92
CA PRO A 348 -0.44 -13.80 17.35
C PRO A 348 -1.20 -12.50 17.61
N PRO A 349 -2.18 -12.47 18.53
CA PRO A 349 -2.96 -11.27 18.81
C PRO A 349 -1.98 -10.17 19.24
N ARG A 350 -1.61 -9.32 18.28
CA ARG A 350 -0.90 -8.09 18.57
C ARG A 350 -1.90 -7.26 19.37
N PRO A 351 -1.48 -6.61 20.48
CA PRO A 351 -2.31 -5.58 21.07
C PRO A 351 -2.68 -4.63 19.94
N SER A 352 -3.98 -4.44 19.71
CA SER A 352 -4.48 -3.52 18.69
C SER A 352 -3.66 -2.24 18.79
N PRO A 353 -2.85 -1.89 17.78
CA PRO A 353 -2.19 -0.59 17.81
C PRO A 353 -3.30 0.42 17.94
N SER A 354 -3.23 1.25 18.98
CA SER A 354 -4.11 2.41 19.13
C SER A 354 -4.11 3.15 17.80
N PRO A 355 -5.26 3.27 17.11
CA PRO A 355 -5.30 3.91 15.82
C PRO A 355 -5.08 5.41 16.01
N THR A 356 -3.89 5.90 15.69
CA THR A 356 -3.65 7.32 15.38
C THR A 356 -2.43 7.47 14.45
N PRO A 357 -2.42 8.40 13.48
CA PRO A 357 -3.39 9.46 13.20
C PRO A 357 -3.88 9.43 11.73
N PHE A 358 -5.07 8.90 11.50
CA PHE A 358 -5.99 9.58 10.59
C PHE A 358 -6.89 10.44 11.47
N PRO A 359 -7.13 11.72 11.14
CA PRO A 359 -8.13 12.50 11.87
C PRO A 359 -9.45 11.73 11.77
N GLU A 360 -9.98 11.32 12.91
CA GLU A 360 -11.26 10.65 12.97
C GLU A 360 -12.28 11.53 12.21
N LEU A 361 -12.99 10.93 11.25
CA LEU A 361 -13.82 11.67 10.28
C LEU A 361 -14.95 12.49 10.93
N ARG A 362 -15.20 12.29 12.24
CA ARG A 362 -16.20 12.99 13.06
C ARG A 362 -15.74 12.98 14.52
N SER A 363 -16.07 14.04 15.26
CA SER A 363 -15.91 14.06 16.72
C SER A 363 -16.73 12.94 17.37
N ARG A 364 -16.18 12.29 18.40
CA ARG A 364 -16.86 11.19 19.13
C ARG A 364 -16.88 11.46 20.62
N LEU A 365 -17.95 11.01 21.27
CA LEU A 365 -18.07 10.94 22.71
C LEU A 365 -18.66 9.59 23.09
N THR A 366 -18.00 8.88 24.02
CA THR A 366 -18.48 7.63 24.60
C THR A 366 -18.50 7.77 26.11
N LEU A 367 -19.59 7.30 26.74
CA LEU A 367 -19.67 7.13 28.18
C LEU A 367 -19.66 5.64 28.51
N THR A 368 -18.76 5.24 29.41
CA THR A 368 -18.69 3.87 29.93
C THR A 368 -18.97 3.89 31.43
N PRO A 369 -19.98 3.17 31.94
CA PRO A 369 -20.24 3.13 33.38
C PRO A 369 -19.08 2.40 34.08
N LEU A 370 -18.48 3.02 35.11
CA LEU A 370 -17.44 2.39 35.93
C LEU A 370 -18.00 1.89 37.26
N SER A 371 -18.86 2.69 37.88
CA SER A 371 -19.51 2.39 39.16
C SER A 371 -20.91 3.01 39.18
N PRO A 372 -21.73 2.78 40.23
CA PRO A 372 -23.04 3.42 40.35
C PRO A 372 -23.00 4.95 40.26
N ARG A 373 -21.88 5.59 40.61
CA ARG A 373 -21.71 7.05 40.66
C ARG A 373 -20.54 7.57 39.81
N GLU A 374 -19.97 6.75 38.95
CA GLU A 374 -18.84 7.16 38.10
C GLU A 374 -18.99 6.65 36.67
N ALA A 375 -18.72 7.52 35.71
CA ALA A 375 -18.62 7.16 34.30
C ALA A 375 -17.27 7.62 33.73
N LEU A 376 -16.64 6.77 32.93
CA LEU A 376 -15.51 7.16 32.09
C LEU A 376 -16.07 7.78 30.81
N ALA A 377 -15.82 9.08 30.62
CA ALA A 377 -15.99 9.74 29.35
C ALA A 377 -14.72 9.59 28.52
N SER A 378 -14.84 9.16 27.26
CA SER A 378 -13.75 9.19 26.29
C SER A 378 -14.21 9.89 25.02
N TRP A 379 -13.35 10.74 24.46
CA TRP A 379 -13.70 11.57 23.32
C TRP A 379 -12.53 11.85 22.40
N SER A 380 -12.89 12.25 21.18
CA SER A 380 -12.01 12.77 20.16
C SER A 380 -12.71 13.96 19.51
N VAL A 381 -11.95 15.03 19.25
CA VAL A 381 -12.47 16.22 18.58
C VAL A 381 -11.80 16.34 17.22
N ARG A 382 -12.60 16.41 16.16
CA ARG A 382 -12.09 16.70 14.82
C ARG A 382 -11.73 18.19 14.74
N PRO A 383 -10.55 18.56 14.21
CA PRO A 383 -10.16 19.97 14.07
C PRO A 383 -11.18 20.82 13.30
N ASP A 384 -11.83 20.28 12.27
CA ASP A 384 -12.86 21.00 11.51
C ASP A 384 -14.14 21.22 12.30
N ASP A 385 -14.61 20.22 13.07
CA ASP A 385 -15.82 20.37 13.90
C ASP A 385 -15.57 21.45 14.97
N TRP A 386 -14.36 21.47 15.54
CA TRP A 386 -13.92 22.53 16.46
C TRP A 386 -13.89 23.91 15.79
N ARG A 387 -13.31 24.02 14.59
CA ARG A 387 -13.28 25.29 13.84
C ARG A 387 -14.68 25.81 13.52
N VAL A 388 -15.58 24.96 13.03
CA VAL A 388 -16.97 25.33 12.73
C VAL A 388 -17.69 25.83 13.98
N ALA A 389 -17.45 25.20 15.14
CA ALA A 389 -18.05 25.63 16.39
C ALA A 389 -17.48 26.99 16.88
N LEU A 390 -16.19 27.24 16.69
CA LEU A 390 -15.59 28.53 16.98
C LEU A 390 -16.11 29.62 16.04
N ASP A 391 -16.25 29.32 14.75
CA ASP A 391 -16.82 30.24 13.77
C ASP A 391 -18.27 30.59 14.12
N TRP A 392 -19.06 29.61 14.58
CA TRP A 392 -20.43 29.83 15.07
C TRP A 392 -20.48 30.73 16.31
N LEU A 393 -19.50 30.60 17.22
CA LEU A 393 -19.40 31.45 18.41
C LEU A 393 -18.90 32.88 18.12
N GLY A 394 -18.30 33.11 16.95
CA GLY A 394 -17.83 34.42 16.52
C GLY A 394 -16.87 35.06 17.54
N PRO A 395 -17.07 36.33 17.94
CA PRO A 395 -16.19 37.02 18.89
C PRO A 395 -16.03 36.33 20.26
N GLU A 396 -17.00 35.49 20.66
CA GLU A 396 -16.95 34.78 21.94
C GLU A 396 -16.04 33.53 21.91
N ALA A 397 -15.55 33.13 20.73
CA ALA A 397 -14.63 32.01 20.53
C ALA A 397 -13.33 32.13 21.36
N VAL A 398 -12.86 33.36 21.61
CA VAL A 398 -11.59 33.63 22.32
C VAL A 398 -11.58 33.09 23.75
N ARG A 399 -12.75 32.93 24.37
CA ARG A 399 -12.91 32.44 25.74
C ARG A 399 -13.71 31.14 25.81
N ALA A 400 -13.85 30.46 24.67
CA ALA A 400 -14.61 29.24 24.58
C ALA A 400 -13.85 28.07 25.20
N VAL A 401 -14.57 27.19 25.90
CA VAL A 401 -14.02 26.00 26.56
C VAL A 401 -14.70 24.76 25.98
N LEU A 402 -13.91 23.70 25.75
CA LEU A 402 -14.47 22.40 25.40
C LEU A 402 -15.13 21.80 26.64
N ALA A 403 -16.40 21.39 26.53
CA ALA A 403 -17.17 20.89 27.66
C ALA A 403 -18.00 19.67 27.27
N ILE A 404 -18.20 18.78 28.23
CA ILE A 404 -19.16 17.69 28.16
C ILE A 404 -20.40 18.11 28.95
N ARG A 405 -21.53 18.26 28.25
CA ARG A 405 -22.84 18.48 28.87
C ARG A 405 -23.52 17.15 29.11
N LEU A 406 -23.87 16.88 30.36
CA LEU A 406 -24.59 15.69 30.81
C LEU A 406 -26.06 16.04 31.02
N PHE A 407 -26.93 15.12 30.61
CA PHE A 407 -28.38 15.20 30.75
C PHE A 407 -28.85 14.00 31.57
N ASP A 408 -29.52 14.22 32.70
CA ASP A 408 -30.23 13.17 33.41
C ASP A 408 -31.55 12.88 32.69
N VAL A 409 -31.65 11.70 32.10
CA VAL A 409 -32.79 11.25 31.29
C VAL A 409 -33.42 9.99 31.87
N THR A 410 -33.25 9.78 33.18
CA THR A 410 -33.80 8.63 33.90
C THR A 410 -35.31 8.53 33.69
N ASP A 411 -35.78 7.36 33.26
CA ASP A 411 -37.19 7.07 32.98
C ASP A 411 -37.87 8.01 31.97
N ALA A 412 -37.08 8.68 31.11
CA ALA A 412 -37.57 9.57 30.06
C ALA A 412 -37.07 9.12 28.67
N ALA A 413 -37.95 9.21 27.68
CA ALA A 413 -37.54 9.12 26.28
C ALA A 413 -36.95 10.47 25.85
N PHE A 414 -35.61 10.57 25.87
CA PHE A 414 -34.93 11.84 25.68
C PHE A 414 -35.17 12.45 24.29
N ASP A 415 -35.71 13.67 24.26
CA ASP A 415 -36.00 14.43 23.02
C ASP A 415 -35.05 15.62 22.80
N GLY A 416 -34.07 15.79 23.69
CA GLY A 416 -33.12 16.92 23.68
C GLY A 416 -33.50 18.07 24.62
N LEU A 417 -34.74 18.12 25.10
CA LEU A 417 -35.27 19.22 25.92
C LEU A 417 -35.84 18.74 27.26
N ASN A 418 -36.25 17.47 27.35
CA ASN A 418 -36.93 16.89 28.51
C ASN A 418 -36.01 16.23 29.56
N ALA A 419 -34.77 16.72 29.71
CA ALA A 419 -33.87 16.23 30.75
C ALA A 419 -34.31 16.70 32.15
N HIS A 420 -34.23 15.83 33.16
CA HIS A 420 -34.52 16.17 34.56
C HIS A 420 -33.53 17.17 35.13
N SER A 421 -32.26 17.07 34.70
CA SER A 421 -31.22 18.02 35.07
C SER A 421 -30.11 18.04 34.02
N THR A 422 -29.36 19.15 33.97
CA THR A 422 -28.20 19.32 33.10
C THR A 422 -26.99 19.81 33.87
N SER A 423 -25.82 19.25 33.60
CA SER A 423 -24.55 19.69 34.20
C SER A 423 -23.41 19.68 33.18
N ASP A 424 -22.53 20.66 33.24
CA ASP A 424 -21.39 20.79 32.33
C ASP A 424 -20.07 20.44 33.03
N VAL A 425 -19.19 19.71 32.33
CA VAL A 425 -17.85 19.37 32.77
C VAL A 425 -16.84 19.91 31.76
N ASP A 426 -16.03 20.88 32.18
CA ASP A 426 -14.98 21.47 31.34
C ASP A 426 -13.84 20.47 31.17
N VAL A 427 -13.39 20.29 29.93
CA VAL A 427 -12.35 19.33 29.56
C VAL A 427 -11.24 20.01 28.76
N GLY A 428 -10.02 19.48 28.88
CA GLY A 428 -8.87 20.01 28.14
C GLY A 428 -8.88 19.60 26.67
N LEU A 429 -8.39 20.46 25.78
CA LEU A 429 -8.19 20.10 24.35
C LEU A 429 -7.16 18.97 24.15
N ALA A 430 -6.21 18.82 25.08
CA ALA A 430 -5.21 17.75 25.08
C ALA A 430 -5.70 16.48 25.81
N GLU A 431 -6.84 16.54 26.50
CA GLU A 431 -7.43 15.44 27.22
C GLU A 431 -8.33 14.64 26.26
N THR A 432 -8.25 13.31 26.31
CA THR A 432 -9.03 12.39 25.46
C THR A 432 -9.96 11.48 26.28
N SER A 433 -9.85 11.55 27.61
CA SER A 433 -10.74 10.83 28.51
C SER A 433 -10.70 11.41 29.92
N ARG A 434 -11.81 11.29 30.66
CA ARG A 434 -11.95 11.72 32.05
C ARG A 434 -12.98 10.88 32.79
N THR A 435 -12.68 10.53 34.04
CA THR A 435 -13.69 9.99 34.95
C THR A 435 -14.54 11.13 35.50
N ILE A 436 -15.85 11.04 35.33
CA ILE A 436 -16.83 12.00 35.83
C ILE A 436 -17.57 11.38 37.01
N ALA A 437 -17.49 12.04 38.16
CA ALA A 437 -18.27 11.71 39.34
C ALA A 437 -19.69 12.25 39.20
N LEU A 438 -20.68 11.46 39.59
CA LEU A 438 -22.09 11.74 39.42
C LEU A 438 -22.78 11.83 40.78
N PRO A 439 -23.74 12.74 40.96
CA PRO A 439 -24.33 13.02 42.27
C PRO A 439 -25.26 11.92 42.78
N PHE A 440 -25.80 11.08 41.89
CA PHE A 440 -26.80 10.05 42.23
C PHE A 440 -26.48 8.73 41.53
N ASP A 441 -26.87 7.62 42.14
CA ASP A 441 -26.72 6.29 41.58
C ASP A 441 -27.89 5.90 40.66
N GLY A 442 -27.67 4.87 39.82
CA GLY A 442 -28.73 4.27 39.01
C GLY A 442 -29.34 5.16 37.91
N ARG A 443 -28.67 6.25 37.54
CA ARG A 443 -29.15 7.20 36.53
C ARG A 443 -28.96 6.71 35.10
N SER A 444 -29.83 7.17 34.22
CA SER A 444 -29.63 7.09 32.76
C SER A 444 -29.18 8.44 32.24
N LEU A 445 -28.01 8.49 31.61
CA LEU A 445 -27.39 9.73 31.16
C LEU A 445 -27.28 9.79 29.65
N ALA A 446 -27.72 10.89 29.06
CA ALA A 446 -27.27 11.31 27.75
C ALA A 446 -26.13 12.34 27.92
N ALA A 447 -25.21 12.41 26.95
CA ALA A 447 -24.16 13.42 26.98
C ALA A 447 -23.85 13.97 25.59
N CYS A 448 -23.41 15.22 25.59
CA CYS A 448 -22.99 15.93 24.41
C CYS A 448 -21.62 16.57 24.66
N LEU A 449 -20.69 16.35 23.74
CA LEU A 449 -19.43 17.09 23.70
C LEU A 449 -19.68 18.34 22.87
N GLY A 450 -19.27 19.50 23.36
CA GLY A 450 -19.52 20.76 22.70
C GLY A 450 -18.59 21.88 23.13
N VAL A 451 -18.76 23.03 22.50
CA VAL A 451 -18.00 24.24 22.82
C VAL A 451 -18.89 25.19 23.60
N ARG A 452 -18.44 25.60 24.78
CA ARG A 452 -19.19 26.46 25.69
C ARG A 452 -18.54 27.84 25.79
N SER A 453 -19.33 28.90 25.59
CA SER A 453 -18.88 30.28 25.81
C SER A 453 -18.94 30.66 27.29
N ARG A 454 -18.30 31.78 27.64
CA ARG A 454 -18.37 32.37 28.99
C ARG A 454 -19.80 32.74 29.44
N TRP A 455 -20.70 32.97 28.48
CA TRP A 455 -22.10 33.33 28.74
C TRP A 455 -23.01 32.11 28.84
N GLY A 456 -22.48 30.89 28.74
CA GLY A 456 -23.23 29.65 28.87
C GLY A 456 -23.85 29.13 27.57
N TYR A 457 -23.65 29.81 26.43
CA TYR A 457 -24.02 29.27 25.12
C TYR A 457 -23.20 28.03 24.81
N PHE A 458 -23.87 26.97 24.38
CA PHE A 458 -23.25 25.67 24.12
C PHE A 458 -23.55 25.23 22.69
N HIS A 459 -22.49 25.03 21.92
CA HIS A 459 -22.56 24.52 20.56
C HIS A 459 -22.23 23.01 20.57
N PRO A 460 -23.20 22.12 20.29
CA PRO A 460 -22.97 20.68 20.31
C PRO A 460 -22.09 20.24 19.13
N LEU A 461 -21.06 19.43 19.41
CA LEU A 461 -20.20 18.80 18.39
C LEU A 461 -20.64 17.36 18.11
N THR A 462 -20.91 16.58 19.16
CA THR A 462 -21.29 15.17 19.03
C THR A 462 -22.05 14.69 20.26
N HIS A 463 -22.88 13.67 20.09
CA HIS A 463 -23.69 13.07 21.15
C HIS A 463 -23.26 11.62 21.41
N CYS A 464 -23.28 11.19 22.66
CA CYS A 464 -23.14 9.79 22.99
C CYS A 464 -24.51 9.09 23.02
N ARG A 465 -24.49 7.75 22.99
CA ARG A 465 -25.67 6.95 23.32
C ARG A 465 -25.99 7.07 24.82
N ILE A 466 -27.24 6.82 25.19
CA ILE A 466 -27.66 6.81 26.60
C ILE A 466 -26.83 5.76 27.35
N CYS A 467 -26.23 6.18 28.46
CA CYS A 467 -25.45 5.36 29.36
C CYS A 467 -26.29 5.08 30.62
N HIS A 468 -26.52 3.80 30.91
CA HIS A 468 -27.25 3.38 32.11
C HIS A 468 -26.26 2.97 33.19
N LEU A 469 -26.29 3.66 34.33
CA LEU A 469 -25.47 3.33 35.49
C LEU A 469 -26.11 2.19 36.29
N PRO A 470 -25.31 1.29 36.88
CA PRO A 470 -25.83 0.30 37.81
C PRO A 470 -26.40 0.98 39.06
N ARG A 471 -27.46 0.40 39.65
CA ARG A 471 -28.00 0.81 40.96
C ARG A 471 -27.12 0.23 42.09
N GLU A 472 -27.00 0.93 43.21
CA GLU A 472 -26.38 0.34 44.41
C GLU A 472 -27.11 -0.97 44.79
N GLY A 473 -26.36 -2.06 44.96
CA GLY A 473 -26.89 -3.40 45.24
C GLY A 473 -27.00 -4.37 44.04
N LEU A 474 -26.85 -3.88 42.80
CA LEU A 474 -26.79 -4.71 41.57
C LEU A 474 -25.49 -4.54 40.78
N ALA A 475 -24.56 -3.72 41.27
CA ALA A 475 -23.23 -3.59 40.67
C ALA A 475 -22.48 -4.95 40.75
N PRO A 476 -21.83 -5.41 39.67
CA PRO A 476 -20.94 -6.55 39.76
C PRO A 476 -19.90 -6.27 40.85
N ALA A 477 -19.72 -7.23 41.77
CA ALA A 477 -18.76 -7.09 42.86
C ALA A 477 -17.40 -6.65 42.31
N PRO A 478 -16.68 -5.71 42.97
CA PRO A 478 -15.38 -5.29 42.48
C PRO A 478 -14.49 -6.52 42.38
N ALA A 479 -14.03 -6.82 41.16
CA ALA A 479 -12.98 -7.80 40.96
C ALA A 479 -11.79 -7.46 41.88
N PRO A 480 -11.08 -8.45 42.44
CA PRO A 480 -9.95 -8.19 43.32
C PRO A 480 -8.96 -7.25 42.62
N PRO A 481 -8.29 -6.36 43.37
CA PRO A 481 -7.53 -5.26 42.80
C PRO A 481 -6.53 -5.79 41.78
N VAL A 482 -6.64 -5.29 40.54
CA VAL A 482 -5.60 -5.43 39.53
C VAL A 482 -4.31 -4.91 40.16
N ARG A 483 -3.31 -5.80 40.32
CA ARG A 483 -1.95 -5.41 40.72
C ARG A 483 -1.53 -4.23 39.84
N ARG A 484 -1.38 -3.05 40.44
CA ARG A 484 -0.69 -1.93 39.78
C ARG A 484 0.72 -2.41 39.48
N LEU A 485 1.02 -2.66 38.21
CA LEU A 485 2.40 -2.75 37.74
C LEU A 485 3.00 -1.36 37.89
N SER A 486 3.66 -1.10 39.02
CA SER A 486 4.54 0.06 39.15
C SER A 486 5.79 -0.19 38.32
N ALA A 487 5.86 0.40 37.13
CA ALA A 487 7.11 0.53 36.43
C ALA A 487 7.98 1.55 37.19
N THR A 488 8.88 1.05 38.04
CA THR A 488 9.91 1.86 38.68
C THR A 488 10.90 2.31 37.60
N PRO A 489 11.17 3.61 37.43
CA PRO A 489 12.22 4.05 36.51
C PRO A 489 13.58 3.54 37.02
N ARG A 490 14.35 2.88 36.14
CA ARG A 490 15.74 2.49 36.41
C ARG A 490 16.56 3.76 36.69
N ARG A 491 17.18 3.84 37.87
CA ARG A 491 18.22 4.83 38.14
C ARG A 491 19.36 4.67 37.12
N PRO A 492 19.98 5.76 36.64
CA PRO A 492 21.30 5.67 36.04
C PRO A 492 22.29 5.22 37.12
N GLY A 493 23.06 4.18 36.82
CA GLY A 493 24.13 3.69 37.69
C GLY A 493 25.32 4.65 37.74
N PRO A 494 26.22 4.47 38.73
CA PRO A 494 27.42 5.29 38.91
C PRO A 494 28.41 5.18 37.75
#